data_AF-A0A3D0IF45-F1
#
_entry.id   AF-A0A3D0IF45-F1
#
_cell.length_a   1.000
_cell.length_b   1.000
_cell.length_c   1.000
_cell.angle_alpha   90.00
_cell.angle_beta   90.00
_cell.angle_gamma   90.00
#
_symmetry.space_group_name_H-M   'P 1'
#
loop_
_entity.id
_entity.type
_entity.pdbx_description
1 polymer ?
#
loop_
_entity_poly.entity_id
_entity_poly.type
_entity_poly.pdbx_seq_one_letter_code
_entity_poly.pdbx_strand_id
1 'polypeptide(L)'
;MELTKKTMDGNEAAAYTSYAFTENAAIYPITPSSPMADHTDQWAQQGRKNIFGQTVNIVEMESEGGAAGAVHGSLATGALTTTYTASQGLLLMIP
;
A
#
# COMPACT_ATOMS: atom_id res chain seq x y z
N MET A 1 26.18 -5.75 -6.83
CA MET A 1 24.86 -6.09 -6.26
C MET A 1 24.26 -7.14 -7.17
N GLU A 2 24.05 -8.35 -6.66
CA GLU A 2 23.50 -9.45 -7.46
C GLU A 2 21.97 -9.30 -7.54
N LEU A 3 21.40 -9.42 -8.73
CA LEU A 3 19.96 -9.33 -8.92
C LEU A 3 19.32 -10.64 -8.48
N THR A 4 18.51 -10.59 -7.42
CA THR A 4 17.74 -11.75 -6.95
C THR A 4 16.58 -12.02 -7.90
N LYS A 5 16.49 -13.26 -8.42
CA LYS A 5 15.35 -13.73 -9.20
C LYS A 5 14.34 -14.40 -8.27
N LYS A 6 13.07 -14.04 -8.39
CA LYS A 6 11.95 -14.67 -7.66
C LYS A 6 10.75 -14.77 -8.59
N THR A 7 10.06 -15.91 -8.56
CA THR A 7 8.74 -16.06 -9.21
C THR A 7 7.69 -15.48 -8.28
N MET A 8 6.89 -14.55 -8.78
CA MET A 8 5.79 -13.90 -8.06
C MET A 8 4.72 -13.45 -9.06
N ASP A 9 3.50 -13.23 -8.58
CA ASP A 9 2.46 -12.61 -9.40
C ASP A 9 2.61 -11.07 -9.45
N GLY A 10 1.74 -10.41 -10.23
CA GLY A 10 1.78 -8.95 -10.40
C GLY A 10 1.45 -8.17 -9.13
N ASN A 11 0.54 -8.68 -8.28
CA ASN A 11 0.16 -8.01 -7.04
C ASN A 11 1.31 -8.07 -6.04
N GLU A 12 1.93 -9.23 -5.87
CA GLU A 12 3.10 -9.36 -5.00
C GLU A 12 4.26 -8.49 -5.49
N ALA A 13 4.50 -8.40 -6.82
CA ALA A 13 5.54 -7.55 -7.39
C ALA A 13 5.28 -6.05 -7.16
N ALA A 14 4.03 -5.61 -7.35
CA ALA A 14 3.62 -4.24 -7.12
C ALA A 14 3.76 -3.87 -5.64
N ALA A 15 3.21 -4.70 -4.75
CA ALA A 15 3.33 -4.51 -3.30
C ALA A 15 4.78 -4.52 -2.84
N TYR A 16 5.62 -5.43 -3.36
CA TYR A 16 7.04 -5.52 -3.01
C TYR A 16 7.75 -4.19 -3.27
N THR A 17 7.45 -3.59 -4.42
CA THR A 17 8.05 -2.32 -4.83
C THR A 17 7.51 -1.17 -4.01
N SER A 18 6.19 -1.03 -3.90
CA SER A 18 5.57 0.06 -3.13
C SER A 18 5.97 0.03 -1.65
N TYR A 19 6.01 -1.14 -1.02
CA TYR A 19 6.40 -1.30 0.39
C TYR A 19 7.75 -0.63 0.70
N ALA A 20 8.72 -0.76 -0.22
CA ALA A 20 10.04 -0.20 -0.02
C ALA A 20 10.03 1.33 0.12
N PHE A 21 9.11 2.03 -0.53
CA PHE A 21 9.04 3.50 -0.58
C PHE A 21 7.89 4.09 0.24
N THR A 22 7.24 3.27 1.08
CA THR A 22 6.02 3.66 1.80
C THR A 22 6.28 3.79 3.30
N GLU A 23 5.83 4.88 3.91
CA GLU A 23 5.74 5.06 5.36
C GLU A 23 4.33 4.71 5.85
N ASN A 24 3.29 5.23 5.19
CA ASN A 24 1.88 4.99 5.50
C ASN A 24 1.14 4.33 4.34
N ALA A 25 0.20 3.43 4.63
CA ALA A 25 -0.72 2.86 3.64
C ALA A 25 -2.17 2.96 4.14
N ALA A 26 -3.00 3.74 3.47
CA ALA A 26 -4.44 3.76 3.74
C ALA A 26 -5.16 2.91 2.68
N ILE A 27 -5.86 1.87 3.12
CA ILE A 27 -6.38 0.82 2.22
C ILE A 27 -7.87 0.58 2.43
N TYR A 28 -8.49 -0.03 1.42
CA TYR A 28 -9.82 -0.62 1.51
C TYR A 28 -9.89 -1.82 0.55
N PRO A 29 -10.46 -2.97 0.96
CA PRO A 29 -10.42 -4.18 0.17
C PRO A 29 -11.34 -4.12 -1.06
N ILE A 30 -10.77 -4.36 -2.24
CA ILE A 30 -11.49 -4.48 -3.51
C ILE A 30 -10.76 -5.41 -4.49
N THR A 31 -11.48 -6.39 -5.05
CA THR A 31 -10.94 -7.28 -6.09
C THR A 31 -10.69 -6.51 -7.39
N PRO A 32 -9.55 -6.72 -8.08
CA PRO A 32 -8.48 -7.69 -7.83
C PRO A 32 -7.27 -7.13 -7.06
N SER A 33 -7.35 -5.93 -6.48
CA SER A 33 -6.22 -5.24 -5.84
C SER A 33 -5.99 -5.61 -4.37
N SER A 34 -6.96 -6.22 -3.68
CA SER A 34 -6.83 -6.60 -2.26
C SER A 34 -5.51 -7.34 -1.90
N PRO A 35 -5.00 -8.28 -2.73
CA PRO A 35 -3.76 -8.98 -2.39
C PRO A 35 -2.54 -8.06 -2.19
N MET A 36 -2.50 -6.88 -2.83
CA MET A 36 -1.41 -5.91 -2.61
C MET A 36 -1.42 -5.35 -1.18
N ALA A 37 -2.62 -5.04 -0.66
CA ALA A 37 -2.80 -4.58 0.71
C ALA A 37 -2.46 -5.70 1.70
N ASP A 38 -2.93 -6.93 1.43
CA ASP A 38 -2.66 -8.10 2.28
C ASP A 38 -1.16 -8.40 2.39
N HIS A 39 -0.42 -8.37 1.28
CA HIS A 39 1.05 -8.53 1.31
C HIS A 39 1.73 -7.43 2.13
N THR A 40 1.29 -6.18 1.97
CA THR A 40 1.82 -5.03 2.71
C THR A 40 1.60 -5.20 4.22
N ASP A 41 0.38 -5.56 4.62
CA ASP A 41 0.03 -5.80 6.02
C ASP A 41 0.83 -6.95 6.62
N GLN A 42 0.86 -8.10 5.94
CA GLN A 42 1.61 -9.28 6.39
C GLN A 42 3.11 -8.97 6.57
N TRP A 43 3.72 -8.23 5.64
CA TRP A 43 5.13 -7.85 5.75
C TRP A 43 5.38 -6.86 6.89
N ALA A 44 4.47 -5.91 7.12
CA ALA A 44 4.56 -5.01 8.27
C ALA A 44 4.48 -5.79 9.60
N GLN A 45 3.55 -6.72 9.73
CA GLN A 45 3.42 -7.60 10.91
C GLN A 45 4.65 -8.50 11.10
N GLN A 46 5.29 -8.93 10.01
CA GLN A 46 6.55 -9.69 10.04
C GLN A 46 7.79 -8.81 10.32
N GLY A 47 7.62 -7.51 10.52
CA GLY A 47 8.70 -6.59 10.85
C GLY A 47 9.58 -6.19 9.66
N ARG A 48 9.14 -6.45 8.42
CA ARG A 48 9.86 -6.03 7.21
C ARG A 48 10.08 -4.53 7.23
N LYS A 49 11.28 -4.09 6.87
CA LYS A 49 11.62 -2.65 6.83
C LYS A 49 11.54 -2.11 5.41
N ASN A 50 10.99 -0.91 5.27
CA ASN A 50 11.11 -0.07 4.09
C ASN A 50 12.53 0.53 4.00
N ILE A 51 12.81 1.34 2.98
CA ILE A 51 14.14 1.96 2.81
C ILE A 51 14.49 2.99 3.90
N PHE A 52 13.50 3.41 4.69
CA PHE A 52 13.66 4.33 5.83
C PHE A 52 13.94 3.59 7.15
N GLY A 53 14.05 2.25 7.12
CA GLY A 53 14.30 1.45 8.31
C GLY A 53 13.07 1.23 9.20
N GLN A 54 11.88 1.48 8.68
CA GLN A 54 10.60 1.40 9.42
C GLN A 54 9.67 0.35 8.79
N THR A 55 8.74 -0.20 9.58
CA THR A 55 7.63 -0.99 9.04
C THR A 55 6.58 -0.03 8.48
N VAL A 56 5.94 -0.39 7.37
CA VAL A 56 4.79 0.37 6.84
C VAL A 56 3.69 0.41 7.90
N ASN A 57 3.17 1.60 8.18
CA ASN A 57 1.97 1.77 9.00
C ASN A 57 0.73 1.66 8.12
N ILE A 58 -0.03 0.58 8.29
CA ILE A 58 -1.21 0.26 7.47
C ILE A 58 -2.49 0.53 8.25
N VAL A 59 -3.46 1.17 7.60
CA VAL A 59 -4.77 1.50 8.17
C VAL A 59 -5.86 1.16 7.16
N GLU A 60 -6.80 0.30 7.55
CA GLU A 60 -8.01 0.04 6.77
C GLU A 60 -9.07 1.12 7.07
N MET A 61 -9.57 1.75 6.01
CA MET A 61 -10.59 2.79 6.09
C MET A 61 -11.99 2.21 5.91
N GLU A 62 -13.04 3.04 6.01
CA GLU A 62 -14.42 2.58 5.84
C GLU A 62 -14.86 2.47 4.37
N SER A 63 -14.13 3.13 3.46
CA SER A 63 -14.35 3.14 2.01
C SER A 63 -13.08 3.56 1.26
N GLU A 64 -13.04 3.36 -0.06
CA GLU A 64 -11.96 3.90 -0.89
C GLU A 64 -11.93 5.44 -0.88
N GLY A 65 -13.06 6.11 -0.69
CA GLY A 65 -13.12 7.57 -0.51
C GLY A 65 -12.44 8.01 0.79
N GLY A 66 -12.67 7.27 1.88
CA GLY A 66 -11.97 7.46 3.15
C GLY A 66 -10.46 7.20 3.02
N ALA A 67 -10.07 6.15 2.28
CA ALA A 67 -8.69 5.87 1.95
C ALA A 67 -8.04 7.01 1.15
N ALA A 68 -8.69 7.56 0.13
CA ALA A 68 -8.17 8.71 -0.61
C ALA A 68 -7.99 9.95 0.29
N GLY A 69 -8.96 10.24 1.15
CA GLY A 69 -8.86 11.34 2.12
C GLY A 69 -7.69 11.16 3.10
N ALA A 70 -7.50 9.94 3.61
CA ALA A 70 -6.36 9.60 4.47
C ALA A 70 -5.02 9.71 3.74
N VAL A 71 -4.94 9.23 2.48
CA VAL A 71 -3.76 9.42 1.61
C VAL A 71 -3.45 10.89 1.45
N HIS A 72 -4.45 11.71 1.10
CA HIS A 72 -4.30 13.16 0.94
C HIS A 72 -3.74 13.81 2.20
N GLY A 73 -4.36 13.54 3.36
CA GLY A 73 -3.93 14.10 4.63
C GLY A 73 -2.50 13.69 5.01
N SER A 74 -2.16 12.41 4.82
CA SER A 74 -0.83 11.87 5.14
C SER A 74 0.27 12.44 4.23
N LEU A 75 -0.01 12.61 2.93
CA LEU A 75 0.92 13.28 2.01
C LEU A 75 1.08 14.76 2.36
N ALA A 76 -0.02 15.46 2.68
CA ALA A 76 0.02 16.88 3.04
C ALA A 76 0.82 17.16 4.33
N THR A 77 0.92 16.19 5.24
CA THR A 77 1.74 16.27 6.46
C THR A 77 3.17 15.74 6.28
N GLY A 78 3.53 15.29 5.07
CA GLY A 78 4.91 14.98 4.69
C GLY A 78 5.32 13.51 4.75
N ALA A 79 4.38 12.56 4.86
CA ALA A 79 4.68 11.14 4.86
C ALA A 79 4.46 10.51 3.48
N LEU A 80 5.41 9.71 3.01
CA LEU A 80 5.27 8.96 1.75
C LEU A 80 4.19 7.89 1.91
N THR A 81 3.08 8.09 1.20
CA THR A 81 1.86 7.33 1.42
C THR A 81 1.42 6.62 0.16
N THR A 82 0.98 5.37 0.29
CA THR A 82 0.45 4.57 -0.81
C THR A 82 -0.98 4.07 -0.54
N THR A 83 -1.65 3.60 -1.57
CA THR A 83 -2.94 2.88 -1.50
C THR A 83 -3.03 1.89 -2.65
N TYR A 84 -3.95 0.93 -2.55
CA TYR A 84 -4.21 -0.08 -3.57
C TYR A 84 -5.71 -0.10 -3.85
N THR A 85 -6.10 0.14 -5.09
CA THR A 85 -7.51 0.19 -5.50
C THR A 85 -7.69 -0.25 -6.95
N ALA A 86 -8.92 -0.46 -7.37
CA ALA A 86 -9.29 -0.79 -8.73
C ALA A 86 -10.74 -0.39 -9.03
N SER A 87 -11.10 -0.32 -10.32
CA SER A 87 -12.51 -0.26 -10.77
C SER A 87 -13.34 0.80 -10.03
N GLN A 88 -14.42 0.41 -9.35
CA GLN A 88 -15.30 1.29 -8.60
C GLN A 88 -14.61 1.99 -7.43
N GLY A 89 -13.64 1.33 -6.81
CA GLY A 89 -12.87 1.93 -5.73
C GLY A 89 -12.08 3.14 -6.21
N LEU A 90 -11.48 3.04 -7.40
CA LEU A 90 -10.76 4.17 -8.01
C LEU A 90 -11.70 5.34 -8.32
N LEU A 91 -12.97 5.10 -8.68
CA LEU A 91 -13.94 6.18 -8.89
C LEU A 91 -14.21 6.99 -7.62
N LEU A 92 -14.20 6.33 -6.45
CA LEU A 92 -14.38 7.00 -5.16
C LEU A 92 -13.16 7.80 -4.72
N MET A 93 -12.00 7.60 -5.36
CA MET A 93 -10.76 8.34 -5.10
C MET A 93 -10.54 9.53 -6.06
N ILE A 94 -11.45 9.79 -6.98
CA ILE A 94 -11.35 10.91 -7.95
C ILE A 94 -11.49 12.30 -7.30
N PRO A 95 -12.43 12.52 -6.35
CA PRO A 95 -12.58 13.84 -5.72
C PRO A 95 -11.31 14.32 -5.02
#